data_AF-A0A6G3WJJ4-F1
#
_entry.id   AF-A0A6G3WJJ4-F1
#
_cell.length_a   1.000
_cell.length_b   1.000
_cell.length_c   1.000
_cell.angle_alpha   90.00
_cell.angle_beta   90.00
_cell.angle_gamma   90.00
#
_symmetry.space_group_name_H-M   'P 1'
#
loop_
_entity.id
_entity.type
_entity.pdbx_description
1 polymer ?
#
loop_
_entity_poly.entity_id
_entity_poly.type
_entity_poly.pdbx_seq_one_letter_code
_entity_poly.pdbx_strand_id
1 'polypeptide(L)'
;IFLHGGGYQFLAILHMVSVVFTLIYIPFGKFFHIVQRPAAVGMQLFKYTGRKDDEVFACRRCEEPIDTGPYVENLRGTMRDLRLDFDSWAEYCPRCKRVLRGSAYLSHVKKGFK
;
A
#
# COMPACT_ATOMS: atom_id res chain seq x y z
N ILE A 1 -45.24 -28.47 2.41
CA ILE A 1 -43.77 -28.40 2.55
C ILE A 1 -43.19 -28.87 1.22
N PHE A 2 -43.02 -27.92 0.30
CA PHE A 2 -42.84 -28.17 -1.13
C PHE A 2 -41.35 -28.48 -1.40
N LEU A 3 -41.09 -29.71 -1.86
CA LEU A 3 -39.80 -30.31 -2.24
C LEU A 3 -38.79 -30.51 -1.08
N HIS A 4 -38.74 -31.76 -0.58
CA HIS A 4 -37.78 -32.31 0.40
C HIS A 4 -36.30 -32.20 -0.03
N GLY A 5 -35.74 -31.00 -0.22
CA GLY A 5 -34.34 -30.80 -0.58
C GLY A 5 -33.93 -31.30 -1.98
N GLY A 6 -34.86 -31.86 -2.76
CA GLY A 6 -34.61 -32.31 -4.12
C GLY A 6 -34.26 -31.13 -5.03
N GLY A 7 -33.07 -31.16 -5.62
CA GLY A 7 -32.56 -30.11 -6.50
C GLY A 7 -31.61 -29.10 -5.83
N TYR A 8 -31.32 -29.22 -4.53
CA TYR A 8 -30.36 -28.35 -3.85
C TYR A 8 -28.95 -28.43 -4.48
N GLN A 9 -28.52 -29.63 -4.86
CA GLN A 9 -27.24 -29.83 -5.55
C GLN A 9 -27.21 -29.12 -6.91
N PHE A 10 -28.32 -29.14 -7.66
CA PHE A 10 -28.40 -28.44 -8.95
C PHE A 10 -28.36 -26.91 -8.77
N LEU A 11 -29.12 -26.37 -7.81
CA LEU A 11 -29.10 -24.95 -7.48
C LEU A 11 -27.73 -24.49 -6.96
N ALA A 12 -27.05 -25.30 -6.16
CA ALA A 12 -25.71 -25.00 -5.66
C ALA A 12 -24.67 -24.94 -6.80
N ILE A 13 -24.73 -25.88 -7.75
CA ILE A 13 -23.86 -25.88 -8.94
C ILE A 13 -24.18 -24.66 -9.81
N LEU A 14 -25.45 -24.38 -10.08
CA LEU A 14 -25.87 -23.21 -10.86
C LEU A 14 -25.36 -21.91 -10.22
N HIS A 15 -25.55 -21.75 -8.91
CA HIS A 15 -25.06 -20.59 -8.18
C HIS A 15 -23.55 -20.46 -8.28
N MET A 16 -22.79 -21.54 -8.02
CA MET A 16 -21.33 -21.52 -8.07
C MET A 16 -20.83 -21.12 -9.46
N VAL A 17 -21.42 -21.69 -10.52
CA VAL A 17 -21.11 -21.34 -11.92
C VAL A 17 -21.44 -19.88 -12.21
N SER A 18 -22.63 -19.40 -11.81
CA SER A 18 -23.02 -18.00 -12.01
C SER A 18 -22.08 -17.04 -11.29
N VAL A 19 -21.66 -17.36 -10.06
CA VAL A 19 -20.74 -16.53 -9.28
C VAL A 19 -19.39 -16.51 -9.97
N VAL A 20 -18.79 -17.66 -10.29
CA VAL A 20 -17.48 -17.73 -10.95
C VAL A 20 -17.48 -16.95 -12.27
N PHE A 21 -18.46 -17.16 -13.13
CA PHE A 21 -18.55 -16.41 -14.39
C PHE A 21 -18.77 -14.92 -14.16
N THR A 22 -19.57 -14.53 -13.18
CA THR A 22 -19.75 -13.12 -12.81
C THR A 22 -18.44 -12.50 -12.32
N LEU A 23 -17.67 -13.22 -11.50
CA LEU A 23 -16.37 -12.77 -10.98
C LEU A 23 -15.31 -12.64 -12.09
N ILE A 24 -15.33 -13.52 -13.10
CA ILE A 24 -14.44 -13.45 -14.27
C ILE A 24 -14.89 -12.33 -15.22
N TYR A 25 -16.19 -12.19 -15.44
CA TYR A 25 -16.77 -11.21 -16.35
C TYR A 25 -16.61 -9.78 -15.83
N ILE A 26 -16.82 -9.58 -14.53
CA ILE A 26 -16.59 -8.29 -13.89
C ILE A 26 -15.07 -8.04 -13.87
N PRO A 27 -14.58 -6.97 -14.53
CA PRO A 27 -13.20 -6.57 -14.37
C PRO A 27 -13.05 -6.00 -12.95
N PHE A 28 -12.72 -6.85 -11.98
CA PHE A 28 -12.47 -6.46 -10.59
C PHE A 28 -11.58 -5.22 -10.50
N GLY A 29 -10.53 -5.15 -11.34
CA GLY A 29 -9.65 -4.00 -11.43
C GLY A 29 -10.35 -2.69 -11.82
N LYS A 30 -11.33 -2.71 -12.74
CA LYS A 30 -11.99 -1.49 -13.23
C LYS A 30 -12.89 -0.85 -12.18
N PHE A 31 -13.57 -1.65 -11.36
CA PHE A 31 -14.38 -1.13 -10.25
C PHE A 31 -13.51 -0.51 -9.15
N PHE A 32 -12.39 -1.14 -8.81
CA PHE A 32 -11.43 -0.55 -7.87
C PHE A 32 -10.82 0.75 -8.40
N HIS A 33 -10.55 0.85 -9.70
CA HIS A 33 -10.03 2.09 -10.30
C HIS A 33 -10.98 3.29 -10.18
N ILE A 34 -12.30 3.05 -10.12
CA ILE A 34 -13.29 4.13 -9.91
C ILE A 34 -13.08 4.78 -8.55
N VAL A 35 -12.69 4.02 -7.52
CA VAL A 35 -12.41 4.54 -6.18
C VAL A 35 -10.98 5.07 -6.05
N GLN A 36 -10.01 4.38 -6.66
CA GLN A 36 -8.59 4.74 -6.58
C GLN A 36 -8.26 6.08 -7.27
N ARG A 37 -8.90 6.40 -8.39
CA ARG A 37 -8.63 7.64 -9.14
C ARG A 37 -8.96 8.90 -8.32
N PRO A 38 -10.16 9.03 -7.71
CA PRO A 38 -10.45 10.12 -6.76
C PRO A 38 -9.48 10.16 -5.57
N ALA A 39 -9.12 9.00 -5.01
CA ALA A 39 -8.17 8.94 -3.89
C ALA A 39 -6.78 9.48 -4.29
N ALA A 40 -6.32 9.20 -5.52
CA ALA A 40 -5.07 9.75 -6.04
C ALA A 40 -5.11 11.29 -6.16
N VAL A 41 -6.24 11.84 -6.62
CA VAL A 41 -6.45 13.31 -6.65
C VAL A 41 -6.44 13.89 -5.24
N GLY A 42 -7.11 13.23 -4.27
CA GLY A 42 -7.08 13.63 -2.86
C GLY A 42 -5.66 13.66 -2.29
N MET A 43 -4.84 12.66 -2.61
CA MET A 43 -3.43 12.62 -2.23
C MET A 43 -2.61 13.76 -2.85
N GLN A 44 -2.87 14.12 -4.11
CA GLN A 44 -2.21 15.26 -4.75
C GLN A 44 -2.60 16.58 -4.08
N LEU A 45 -3.88 16.76 -3.75
CA LEU A 45 -4.36 17.94 -3.03
C LEU A 45 -3.73 18.06 -1.64
N PHE A 46 -3.67 16.95 -0.89
CA PHE A 46 -3.02 16.88 0.41
C PHE A 46 -1.54 17.30 0.35
N LYS A 47 -0.80 16.84 -0.66
CA LYS A 47 0.58 17.27 -0.87
C LYS A 47 0.68 18.73 -1.29
N TYR A 48 -0.25 19.22 -2.11
CA TYR A 48 -0.27 20.61 -2.54
C TYR A 48 -0.51 21.57 -1.38
N THR A 49 -1.46 21.27 -0.48
CA THR A 49 -1.70 22.07 0.73
C THR A 49 -0.51 22.01 1.67
N GLY A 50 0.04 20.82 1.94
CA GLY A 50 1.20 20.68 2.82
C GLY A 50 2.47 21.37 2.30
N ARG A 51 2.60 21.59 0.98
CA ARG A 51 3.70 22.37 0.38
C ARG A 51 3.49 23.87 0.49
N LYS A 52 2.25 24.36 0.59
CA LYS A 52 1.97 25.79 0.76
C LYS A 52 2.32 26.29 2.16
N ASP A 53 2.23 25.40 3.14
CA ASP A 53 2.61 25.70 4.53
C ASP A 53 4.12 25.51 4.78
N ASP A 54 4.93 25.34 3.73
CA ASP A 54 6.41 25.21 3.73
C ASP A 54 7.00 24.11 4.64
N GLU A 55 6.18 23.17 5.12
CA GLU A 55 6.65 22.03 5.91
C GLU A 55 7.24 20.93 5.01
N VAL A 56 8.40 21.18 4.40
CA VAL A 56 9.15 20.14 3.67
C VAL A 56 10.07 19.39 4.63
N PHE A 57 9.86 18.09 4.76
CA PHE A 57 10.68 17.23 5.61
C PHE A 57 11.99 16.84 4.91
N ALA A 58 13.11 17.18 5.54
CA ALA A 58 14.44 16.85 5.06
C ALA A 58 14.88 15.44 5.45
N CYS A 59 15.63 14.76 4.58
CA CYS A 59 16.16 13.44 4.86
C CYS A 59 17.16 13.45 6.02
N ARG A 60 16.93 12.59 7.02
CA ARG A 60 17.81 12.48 8.21
C ARG A 60 19.28 12.14 7.91
N ARG A 61 19.58 11.60 6.73
CA ARG A 61 20.94 11.22 6.32
C ARG A 61 21.62 12.23 5.40
N CYS A 62 20.89 12.80 4.44
CA CYS A 62 21.49 13.61 3.38
C CYS A 62 20.83 14.97 3.18
N GLU A 63 19.90 15.33 4.07
CA GLU A 63 19.21 16.62 4.14
C GLU A 63 18.38 17.02 2.91
N GLU A 64 18.43 16.22 1.84
CA GLU A 64 17.58 16.37 0.67
C GLU A 64 16.09 16.30 1.04
N PRO A 65 15.23 17.18 0.49
CA PRO A 65 13.79 17.13 0.67
C PRO A 65 13.20 15.76 0.30
N ILE A 66 12.37 15.20 1.18
CA ILE A 66 11.66 13.94 0.97
C ILE A 66 10.25 14.20 0.44
N ASP A 67 9.42 14.82 1.27
CA ASP A 67 8.03 15.18 1.01
C ASP A 67 7.56 16.14 2.12
N THR A 68 6.26 16.40 2.21
CA THR A 68 5.72 17.25 3.30
C THR A 68 5.82 16.58 4.67
N GLY A 69 5.97 17.36 5.73
CA GLY A 69 5.97 16.89 7.13
C GLY A 69 4.74 16.05 7.47
N PRO A 70 3.51 16.52 7.17
CA PRO A 70 2.29 15.76 7.40
C PRO A 70 2.26 14.43 6.64
N TYR A 71 2.85 14.36 5.43
CA TYR A 71 2.94 13.11 4.68
C TYR A 71 3.85 12.10 5.37
N VAL A 72 5.04 12.54 5.82
CA VAL A 72 5.99 11.68 6.53
C VAL A 72 5.38 11.18 7.84
N GLU A 73 4.74 12.05 8.62
CA GLU A 73 4.12 11.65 9.88
C GLU A 73 2.91 10.72 9.69
N ASN A 74 2.09 10.95 8.65
CA ASN A 74 0.99 10.05 8.31
C ASN A 74 1.50 8.64 7.95
N LEU A 75 2.56 8.56 7.16
CA LEU A 75 3.19 7.27 6.83
C LEU A 75 3.71 6.58 8.10
N ARG A 76 4.35 7.31 9.01
CA ARG A 76 4.80 6.78 10.30
C ARG A 76 3.64 6.30 11.17
N GLY A 77 2.55 7.05 11.25
CA GLY A 77 1.30 6.65 11.91
C GLY A 77 0.80 5.32 11.37
N THR A 78 0.64 5.21 10.05
CA THR A 78 0.20 3.97 9.38
C THR A 78 1.11 2.79 9.70
N MET A 79 2.43 3.00 9.68
CA MET A 79 3.40 1.94 10.00
C MET A 79 3.32 1.48 11.46
N ARG A 80 3.02 2.39 12.39
CA ARG A 80 2.77 2.07 13.81
C ARG A 80 1.46 1.30 13.97
N ASP A 81 0.40 1.72 13.30
CA ASP A 81 -0.91 1.04 13.33
C ASP A 81 -0.80 -0.40 12.81
N LEU A 82 -0.01 -0.60 11.75
CA LEU A 82 0.28 -1.90 11.17
C LEU A 82 1.34 -2.70 11.96
N ARG A 83 1.89 -2.16 13.05
CA ARG A 83 2.92 -2.78 13.89
C ARG A 83 4.10 -3.31 13.07
N LEU A 84 4.62 -2.48 12.17
CA LEU A 84 5.75 -2.84 11.33
C LEU A 84 7.09 -2.70 12.06
N ASP A 85 7.16 -1.95 13.16
CA ASP A 85 8.35 -1.76 14.03
C ASP A 85 9.55 -1.06 13.37
N PHE A 86 9.36 -0.35 12.24
CA PHE A 86 10.41 0.44 11.58
C PHE A 86 9.93 1.78 11.00
N ASP A 87 9.01 2.48 11.69
CA ASP A 87 8.44 3.75 11.22
C ASP A 87 9.50 4.85 10.95
N SER A 88 10.60 4.87 11.71
CA SER A 88 11.73 5.78 11.48
C SER A 88 12.32 5.68 10.07
N TRP A 89 12.08 4.58 9.36
CA TRP A 89 12.47 4.40 7.96
C TRP A 89 11.76 5.38 7.01
N ALA A 90 10.63 5.98 7.42
CA ALA A 90 9.93 7.01 6.67
C ALA A 90 10.73 8.32 6.54
N GLU A 91 11.64 8.61 7.49
CA GLU A 91 12.45 9.84 7.56
C GLU A 91 13.66 9.86 6.59
N TYR A 92 13.80 8.84 5.74
CA TYR A 92 14.91 8.72 4.79
C TYR A 92 14.43 8.84 3.35
N CYS A 93 15.19 9.50 2.49
CA CYS A 93 14.86 9.57 1.06
C CYS A 93 15.06 8.19 0.38
N PRO A 94 14.40 7.91 -0.77
CA PRO A 94 14.50 6.62 -1.45
C PRO A 94 15.94 6.19 -1.77
N ARG A 95 16.82 7.14 -2.10
CA ARG A 95 18.25 6.87 -2.34
C ARG A 95 18.94 6.38 -1.07
N CYS A 96 18.79 7.10 0.04
CA CYS A 96 19.41 6.74 1.32
C CYS A 96 18.89 5.40 1.86
N LYS A 97 17.59 5.09 1.69
CA LYS A 97 17.03 3.77 2.02
C LYS A 97 17.75 2.64 1.27
N ARG A 98 17.97 2.79 -0.04
CA ARG A 98 18.69 1.80 -0.85
C ARG A 98 20.14 1.60 -0.38
N VAL A 99 20.85 2.69 -0.09
CA VAL A 99 22.24 2.63 0.39
C VAL A 99 22.33 1.98 1.77
N LEU A 100 21.46 2.35 2.72
CA LEU A 100 21.45 1.76 4.06
C LEU A 100 21.16 0.26 3.99
N ARG A 101 20.14 -0.16 3.23
CA ARG A 101 19.83 -1.57 3.01
C ARG A 101 21.00 -2.32 2.36
N GLY A 102 21.62 -1.74 1.32
CA GLY A 102 22.77 -2.36 0.65
C GLY A 102 23.99 -2.52 1.56
N SER A 103 24.26 -1.50 2.40
CA SER A 103 25.35 -1.53 3.37
C SER A 103 25.10 -2.58 4.45
N ALA A 104 23.88 -2.66 4.97
CA ALA A 104 23.46 -3.68 5.93
C ALA A 104 23.55 -5.09 5.32
N TYR A 105 23.14 -5.27 4.07
CA TYR A 105 23.27 -6.56 3.39
C TYR A 105 24.75 -6.98 3.24
N LEU A 106 25.63 -6.04 2.86
CA LEU A 106 27.06 -6.30 2.78
C LEU A 106 27.65 -6.69 4.14
N SER A 107 27.29 -5.97 5.21
CA SER A 107 27.86 -6.19 6.55
C SER A 107 27.32 -7.43 7.25
N HIS A 108 26.03 -7.74 7.09
CA HIS A 108 25.35 -8.81 7.84
C HIS A 108 25.21 -10.12 7.06
N VAL A 109 25.14 -10.07 5.74
CA VAL A 109 24.92 -11.27 4.91
C VAL A 109 26.19 -11.65 4.16
N LYS A 110 26.83 -10.70 3.48
CA LYS A 110 27.94 -11.00 2.55
C LYS A 110 29.33 -11.04 3.18
N LYS A 111 29.51 -10.52 4.40
CA LYS A 111 30.84 -10.39 5.03
C LYS A 111 31.56 -11.73 5.27
N GLY A 112 30.84 -12.86 5.21
CA GLY A 112 31.38 -14.22 5.29
C GLY A 112 31.28 -15.05 3.99
N PHE A 113 30.75 -14.47 2.91
CA PHE A 113 30.66 -15.14 1.61
C PHE A 113 31.98 -14.85 0.84
N LYS A 114 32.95 -15.76 0.97
CA LYS A 114 34.12 -15.81 0.09
C LYS A 114 33.78 -16.64 -1.15
#